data_AF-A0A9Q0XMI4-F1
#
_entry.id   AF-A0A9Q0XMI4-F1
#
_cell.length_a   1.000
_cell.length_b   1.000
_cell.length_c   1.000
_cell.angle_alpha   90.00
_cell.angle_beta   90.00
_cell.angle_gamma   90.00
#
_symmetry.space_group_name_H-M   'P 1'
#
loop_
_entity.id
_entity.type
_entity.pdbx_description
1 polymer ?
#
loop_
_entity_poly.entity_id
_entity_poly.type
_entity_poly.pdbx_seq_one_letter_code
_entity_poly.pdbx_strand_id
1 'polypeptide(L)' 'MKRPGISKICQWIKTSWDAVKEDIVIKSFKKCGISNALDGEEDELIYEDSSNESSRVHFDFEDSSEDEEFLGFPDSDF' A
#
# COMPACT_ATOMS: atom_id res chain seq x y z
N MET A 1 4.82 30.66 -13.26
CA MET A 1 5.48 30.13 -12.05
C MET A 1 6.85 29.58 -12.43
N LYS A 2 7.90 29.84 -11.64
CA LYS A 2 9.25 29.30 -11.92
C LYS A 2 9.42 27.94 -11.22
N ARG A 3 10.07 26.98 -11.89
CA ARG A 3 10.38 25.67 -11.30
C ARG A 3 11.33 25.86 -10.11
N PRO A 4 11.02 25.31 -8.92
CA PRO A 4 11.94 25.35 -7.80
C PRO A 4 13.20 24.54 -8.12
N GLY A 5 14.33 24.98 -7.58
CA GLY A 5 15.58 24.23 -7.69
C GLY A 5 15.54 22.92 -6.92
N ILE A 6 16.36 21.95 -7.32
CA ILE A 6 16.43 20.61 -6.71
C ILE A 6 16.66 20.71 -5.19
N SER A 7 17.58 21.57 -4.74
CA SER A 7 17.84 21.79 -3.31
C SER A 7 16.58 22.19 -2.54
N LYS A 8 15.72 23.02 -3.14
CA LYS A 8 14.47 23.45 -2.50
C LYS A 8 13.46 22.31 -2.40
N ILE A 9 13.37 21.48 -3.44
CA ILE A 9 12.52 20.28 -3.45
C ILE A 9 13.00 19.29 -2.39
N CYS A 10 14.31 19.02 -2.31
CA CYS A 10 14.88 18.13 -1.29
C CYS A 10 14.60 18.63 0.13
N GLN A 11 14.69 19.94 0.35
CA GLN A 11 14.35 20.54 1.64
C GLN A 11 12.87 20.30 1.99
N TRP A 12 11.96 20.48 1.04
CA TRP A 12 10.53 20.21 1.27
C TRP A 12 10.27 18.74 1.58
N ILE A 13 10.85 17.82 0.81
CA ILE A 13 10.72 16.38 1.05
C ILE A 13 11.20 16.05 2.47
N LYS A 14 12.39 16.53 2.84
CA LYS A 14 12.95 16.28 4.17
C LYS A 14 12.05 16.82 5.28
N THR A 15 11.64 18.09 5.20
CA THR A 15 10.79 18.72 6.21
C THR A 15 9.43 18.03 6.31
N SER A 16 8.86 17.60 5.18
CA SER A 16 7.61 16.84 5.19
C SER A 16 7.76 15.49 5.88
N TRP A 17 8.84 14.75 5.59
CA TRP A 17 9.11 13.46 6.23
C TRP A 17 9.43 13.61 7.72
N ASP A 18 10.19 14.62 8.12
CA ASP A 18 10.50 14.91 9.54
C ASP A 18 9.23 15.22 10.36
N ALA A 19 8.14 15.67 9.72
CA ALA A 19 6.86 15.92 10.37
C ALA A 19 6.00 14.65 10.55
N VAL A 20 6.34 13.54 9.89
CA VAL A 20 5.61 12.28 9.99
C VAL A 20 6.08 11.52 11.23
N LYS A 21 5.15 11.10 12.09
CA LYS A 21 5.47 10.26 13.25
C LYS A 21 5.87 8.86 12.80
N GLU A 22 6.88 8.28 13.45
CA GLU A 22 7.35 6.92 13.16
C GLU A 22 6.22 5.88 13.25
N ASP A 23 5.31 6.02 14.22
CA ASP A 23 4.14 5.13 14.36
C ASP A 23 3.27 5.08 13.11
N ILE A 24 3.15 6.20 12.37
CA ILE A 24 2.38 6.27 11.12
C ILE A 24 3.11 5.50 10.02
N VAL A 25 4.43 5.63 9.96
CA VAL A 25 5.29 4.91 9.02
C VAL A 25 5.21 3.41 9.27
N ILE A 26 5.39 2.98 10.53
CA ILE A 26 5.33 1.57 10.90
C ILE A 26 3.95 0.99 10.56
N LYS A 27 2.86 1.69 10.92
CA LYS A 27 1.49 1.25 10.60
C LYS A 27 1.24 1.14 9.09
N SER A 28 1.79 2.03 8.26
CA SER A 28 1.60 1.95 6.81
C SER A 28 2.36 0.77 6.20
N PHE A 29 3.60 0.49 6.65
CA PHE A 29 4.35 -0.69 6.22
C PHE A 29 3.65 -2.01 6.57
N LYS A 30 3.03 -2.08 7.75
CA LYS A 30 2.18 -3.21 8.14
C LYS A 30 0.90 -3.28 7.31
N LYS A 31 0.18 -2.17 7.15
CA LYS A 31 -1.05 -2.11 6.33
C LYS A 31 -0.87 -2.55 4.88
N CYS A 32 0.29 -2.27 4.30
CA CYS A 32 0.66 -2.70 2.95
C CYS A 32 1.16 -4.15 2.88
N GLY A 33 1.22 -4.88 3.99
CA GLY A 33 1.73 -6.26 4.05
C GLY A 33 3.23 -6.39 3.79
N ILE A 34 3.98 -5.29 3.78
CA ILE A 34 5.43 -5.28 3.45
C ILE A 34 6.24 -5.84 4.63
N SER A 35 5.80 -5.53 5.85
CA SER A 35 6.48 -5.94 7.09
C SER A 35 5.56 -6.75 8.01
N ASN A 36 4.48 -7.32 7.50
CA ASN A 36 3.65 -8.21 8.30
C ASN A 36 4.45 -9.46 8.68
N ALA A 37 4.26 -9.90 9.91
CA ALA A 37 4.71 -11.21 10.32
C ALA A 37 3.97 -12.28 9.50
N LEU A 38 4.70 -13.27 9.00
CA LEU A 38 4.15 -14.36 8.17
C LEU A 38 3.26 -15.33 8.97
N ASP A 39 3.20 -15.16 10.29
CA ASP A 39 2.35 -15.93 11.20
C ASP A 39 0.90 -15.44 11.21
N GLY A 40 0.59 -14.30 10.57
CA GLY A 40 -0.76 -13.77 10.42
C GLY A 40 -1.32 -13.11 11.68
N GLU A 41 -0.52 -12.97 12.75
CA GLU A 41 -1.00 -12.42 14.03
C GLU A 41 -1.20 -10.90 13.99
N GLU A 42 -0.64 -10.22 12.98
CA GLU A 42 -0.77 -8.77 12.79
C GLU A 42 -1.83 -8.38 11.73
N ASP A 43 -2.44 -9.35 11.05
CA ASP A 43 -3.39 -9.09 9.95
C ASP A 43 -4.72 -8.48 10.44
N GLU A 44 -5.10 -8.76 11.70
CA GLU A 44 -6.32 -8.26 12.33
C GLU A 44 -6.22 -6.77 12.73
N LEU A 45 -5.00 -6.27 12.94
CA LEU A 45 -4.71 -4.87 13.38
C LEU A 45 -4.74 -3.84 12.23
N ILE A 46 -4.86 -4.29 10.98
CA ILE A 46 -4.74 -3.44 9.78
C ILE A 46 -6.06 -2.71 9.44
N TYR A 47 -7.18 -3.24 9.94
CA TYR A 47 -8.52 -2.83 9.56
C TYR A 47 -9.32 -2.10 10.64
N GLU A 48 -8.74 -1.81 11.81
CA GLU A 48 -9.37 -0.83 12.71
C GLU A 48 -9.30 0.57 12.09
N ASP A 49 -10.36 0.87 11.34
CA ASP A 49 -10.66 2.15 10.75
C ASP A 49 -10.94 3.14 11.88
N SER A 50 -9.88 3.76 12.42
CA SER A 50 -10.06 4.96 13.24
C SER A 50 -10.60 6.03 12.31
N SER A 51 -11.92 6.13 12.27
CA SER A 51 -12.73 6.98 11.40
C SER A 51 -12.05 8.31 11.10
N ASN A 52 -11.41 8.39 9.94
CA ASN A 52 -11.20 9.66 9.27
C ASN A 52 -11.23 9.36 7.78
N GLU A 53 -12.41 9.58 7.21
CA GLU A 53 -12.72 9.59 5.79
C GLU A 53 -11.76 10.51 5.03
N SER A 54 -10.58 9.98 4.71
CA SER A 54 -9.68 10.59 3.73
C SER A 54 -9.84 9.78 2.47
N SER A 55 -10.88 10.14 1.70
CA SER A 55 -11.05 9.86 0.27
C SER A 55 -10.13 8.77 -0.27
N ARG A 56 -10.54 7.51 -0.10
CA ARG A 56 -9.97 6.40 -0.87
C ARG A 56 -10.18 6.75 -2.35
N VAL A 57 -9.12 7.15 -3.04
CA VAL A 57 -9.13 7.22 -4.50
C VAL A 57 -9.24 5.79 -5.00
N HIS A 58 -10.42 5.44 -5.49
CA HIS A 58 -10.63 4.20 -6.22
C HIS A 58 -9.83 4.31 -7.52
N PHE A 59 -8.68 3.66 -7.57
CA PHE A 59 -7.98 3.46 -8.83
C PHE A 59 -8.65 2.28 -9.49
N ASP A 60 -9.58 2.56 -10.39
CA ASP A 60 -10.12 1.57 -11.32
C ASP A 60 -8.94 1.07 -12.17
N PHE A 61 -8.33 -0.03 -11.74
CA PHE A 61 -7.45 -0.80 -12.59
C PHE A 61 -8.34 -1.46 -13.63
N GLU A 62 -8.31 -0.93 -14.85
CA GLU A 62 -8.95 -1.54 -16.01
C GLU A 62 -8.26 -2.88 -16.26
N ASP A 63 -8.84 -3.93 -15.69
CA ASP A 63 -8.45 -5.31 -15.89
C ASP A 63 -8.80 -5.67 -17.33
N SER A 64 -7.83 -5.50 -18.24
CA SER A 64 -7.87 -6.12 -19.55
C SER A 64 -7.46 -7.60 -19.37
N SER A 65 -8.27 -8.38 -18.66
CA SER A 65 -8.12 -9.82 -18.65
C SER A 65 -8.62 -10.36 -19.99
N GLU A 66 -7.69 -10.88 -20.79
CA GLU A 66 -8.05 -11.92 -21.75
C GLU A 66 -8.44 -13.14 -20.93
N ASP A 67 -9.70 -13.55 -21.00
CA ASP A 67 -10.28 -14.70 -20.30
C ASP A 67 -9.56 -16.01 -20.69
N GLU A 68 -8.43 -16.33 -20.06
CA GLU A 68 -7.87 -17.67 -20.05
C GLU A 68 -8.54 -18.45 -18.91
N GLU A 69 -9.59 -19.21 -19.24
CA GLU A 69 -10.33 -20.07 -18.31
C GLU A 69 -9.35 -21.07 -17.66
N PHE A 70 -9.14 -20.97 -16.35
CA PHE A 70 -8.29 -21.90 -15.59
C PHE A 70 -8.91 -23.30 -15.60
N LEU A 71 -8.43 -24.17 -16.50
CA LEU A 71 -8.95 -25.54 -16.72
C LEU A 71 -8.61 -26.56 -15.61
N GLY A 72 -8.25 -26.08 -14.41
CA GLY A 72 -7.86 -26.93 -13.28
C GLY A 72 -6.52 -27.63 -13.48
N PHE A 73 -5.98 -28.19 -12.39
CA PHE A 73 -4.89 -29.16 -12.50
C PHE A 73 -5.51 -30.47 -13.01
N PRO A 74 -4.92 -31.13 -14.03
CA PRO A 74 -5.41 -32.45 -14.42
C PRO A 74 -5.37 -33.35 -13.19
N ASP A 75 -6.50 -34.03 -12.91
CA ASP A 75 -6.50 -35.07 -11.89
C ASP A 75 -5.35 -36.03 -12.22
N SER A 76 -4.38 -36.08 -11.32
CA SER A 76 -3.30 -37.03 -11.41
C SER A 76 -3.92 -38.40 -11.19
N ASP A 77 -4.20 -39.12 -12.28
CA ASP A 77 -4.55 -40.54 -12.26
C ASP A 77 -3.40 -41.31 -11.58
N PHE A 78 -3.57 -41.56 -10.28
CA PHE A 78 -2.82 -42.58 -9.56
C PHE A 78 -3.64 -43.87 -9.51
#